data_AF-A0A6I1ZPI9-F1
#
_entry.id   AF-A0A6I1ZPI9-F1
#
_cell.length_a   1.000
_cell.length_b   1.000
_cell.length_c   1.000
_cell.angle_alpha   90.00
_cell.angle_beta   90.00
_cell.angle_gamma   90.00
#
_symmetry.space_group_name_H-M   'P 1'
#
loop_
_entity.id
_entity.type
_entity.pdbx_description
1 polymer ?
#
loop_
_entity_poly.entity_id
_entity_poly.type
_entity_poly.pdbx_seq_one_letter_code
_entity_poly.pdbx_strand_id
1 'polypeptide(L)' 'MTSRLLPFLLGAAWLFAQAEGPLITSVVVEGNKVTREYIITRELTHPLNQPFDSSLAREDRNRLYNLGIFDWVELYPRQT' A
#
# COMPACT_ATOMS: atom_id res chain seq x y z
N MET A 1 19.33 -49.79 19.46
CA MET A 1 19.95 -48.59 20.08
C MET A 1 21.17 -48.27 19.23
N THR A 2 21.23 -47.24 18.40
CA THR A 2 20.92 -45.83 18.63
C THR A 2 20.34 -45.18 17.35
N SER A 3 19.22 -44.50 17.54
CA SER A 3 18.64 -43.58 16.56
C SER A 3 19.48 -42.30 16.52
N ARG A 4 19.73 -41.77 15.32
CA ARG A 4 19.87 -40.32 15.09
C ARG A 4 19.08 -39.95 13.86
N LEU A 5 17.82 -39.56 14.10
CA LEU A 5 16.92 -38.94 13.14
C LEU A 5 17.53 -37.63 12.61
N LEU A 6 17.57 -37.50 11.29
CA LEU A 6 17.78 -36.23 10.58
C LEU A 6 16.52 -35.36 10.73
N PRO A 7 16.59 -34.14 11.30
CA PRO A 7 15.51 -33.18 11.09
C PRO A 7 15.73 -32.50 9.73
N PHE A 8 15.03 -33.05 8.75
CA PHE A 8 14.65 -32.41 7.50
C PHE A 8 13.86 -31.11 7.83
N LEU A 9 14.11 -30.02 7.09
CA LEU A 9 13.20 -28.88 6.88
C LEU A 9 12.97 -27.87 8.03
N LEU A 10 14.00 -27.11 8.42
CA LEU A 10 13.81 -25.78 9.00
C LEU A 10 14.33 -24.75 8.00
N GLY A 11 13.43 -24.01 7.32
CA GLY A 11 13.90 -22.87 6.52
C GLY A 11 12.92 -22.21 5.56
N ALA A 12 11.72 -22.76 5.32
CA ALA A 12 10.77 -22.15 4.38
C ALA A 12 9.65 -21.33 5.04
N ALA A 13 9.60 -21.23 6.37
CA ALA A 13 8.46 -20.64 7.08
C ALA A 13 8.62 -19.15 7.47
N TRP A 14 9.71 -18.48 7.07
CA TRP A 14 9.93 -17.05 7.37
C TRP A 14 9.64 -16.12 6.18
N LEU A 15 9.03 -16.63 5.10
CA LEU A 15 8.74 -15.86 3.89
C LEU A 15 7.31 -15.31 3.83
N PHE A 16 6.73 -14.98 4.98
CA PHE A 16 5.59 -14.09 5.01
C PHE A 16 6.07 -12.82 5.69
N ALA A 17 6.49 -11.83 4.91
CA ALA A 17 6.44 -10.46 5.40
C ALA A 17 4.98 -10.21 5.76
N GLN A 18 4.65 -10.20 7.05
CA GLN A 18 3.34 -9.73 7.48
C GLN A 18 3.24 -8.28 6.98
N ALA A 19 2.25 -8.00 6.14
CA ALA A 19 1.97 -6.63 5.75
C ALA A 19 1.52 -5.88 7.01
N GLU A 20 2.42 -5.07 7.57
CA GLU A 20 2.19 -4.29 8.79
C GLU A 20 1.61 -2.93 8.41
N GLY A 21 0.38 -2.64 8.84
CA GLY A 21 -0.24 -1.33 8.60
C GLY A 21 -1.75 -1.32 8.79
N PRO A 22 -2.36 -0.13 8.91
CA PRO A 22 -3.82 -0.01 8.95
C PRO A 22 -4.42 -0.49 7.63
N LEU A 23 -5.55 -1.21 7.71
CA LEU A 23 -6.26 -1.70 6.55
C LEU A 23 -6.97 -0.56 5.82
N ILE A 24 -6.77 -0.47 4.51
CA ILE A 24 -7.43 0.54 3.67
C ILE A 24 -8.84 0.06 3.36
N THR A 25 -9.86 0.72 3.91
CA THR A 25 -11.28 0.40 3.64
C THR A 25 -11.89 1.31 2.58
N SER A 26 -11.37 2.52 2.43
CA SER A 26 -11.85 3.52 1.49
C SER A 26 -10.76 4.55 1.19
N VAL A 27 -10.97 5.31 0.11
CA VAL A 27 -10.15 6.48 -0.24
C VAL A 27 -11.05 7.70 -0.18
N VAL A 28 -10.57 8.77 0.47
CA VAL A 28 -11.27 10.05 0.55
C VAL A 28 -10.37 11.11 -0.09
N VAL A 29 -10.91 11.83 -1.08
CA VAL A 29 -10.20 12.93 -1.74
C VAL A 29 -10.61 14.25 -1.10
N GLU A 30 -9.63 15.02 -0.62
CA GLU A 30 -9.84 16.34 -0.01
C GLU A 30 -9.03 17.42 -0.71
N GLY A 31 -9.48 18.68 -0.58
CA GLY A 31 -8.80 19.85 -1.15
C GLY A 31 -8.95 20.03 -2.67
N ASN A 32 -9.32 18.99 -3.41
CA ASN A 32 -9.61 19.08 -4.84
C ASN A 32 -10.93 19.84 -5.12
N LYS A 33 -10.88 20.88 -5.96
CA LYS A 33 -12.04 21.74 -6.32
C LYS A 33 -12.36 21.78 -7.82
N VAL A 34 -11.48 21.28 -8.67
CA VAL A 34 -11.54 21.48 -10.13
C VAL A 34 -11.49 20.16 -10.87
N THR A 35 -10.53 19.29 -10.53
CA THR A 35 -10.31 18.04 -11.23
C THR A 35 -11.42 17.04 -10.91
N ARG A 36 -11.89 16.27 -11.89
CA ARG A 36 -12.89 15.23 -11.62
C ARG A 36 -12.26 14.13 -10.77
N GLU A 37 -12.98 13.64 -9.78
CA GLU A 37 -12.45 12.66 -8.82
C GLU A 37 -11.91 11.39 -9.49
N TYR A 38 -12.54 10.92 -10.57
CA TYR A 38 -12.06 9.75 -11.32
C TYR A 38 -10.65 9.93 -11.92
N ILE A 39 -10.21 11.17 -12.17
CA ILE A 39 -8.86 11.47 -12.65
C ILE A 39 -7.84 11.26 -11.53
N ILE A 40 -8.22 11.49 -10.28
CA ILE A 40 -7.36 11.26 -9.12
C ILE A 40 -7.35 9.78 -8.78
N THR A 41 -8.52 9.16 -8.67
CA THR A 41 -8.62 7.76 -8.21
C THR A 41 -8.04 6.75 -9.20
N ARG A 42 -8.05 7.03 -10.52
CA ARG A 42 -7.34 6.18 -11.50
C ARG A 42 -5.82 6.19 -11.34
N GLU A 43 -5.27 7.21 -10.69
CA GLU A 43 -3.83 7.31 -10.40
C GLU A 43 -3.41 6.57 -9.12
N LEU A 44 -4.37 6.00 -8.39
CA LEU A 44 -4.13 5.18 -7.21
C LEU A 44 -4.11 3.70 -7.60
N THR A 45 -3.02 3.02 -7.29
CA THR A 45 -2.87 1.56 -7.43
C THR A 45 -3.03 0.84 -6.10
N HIS A 46 -3.08 1.58 -4.99
CA HIS A 46 -3.34 1.04 -3.67
C HIS A 46 -4.60 0.16 -3.62
N PRO A 47 -4.46 -1.13 -3.29
CA PRO A 47 -5.60 -2.02 -3.19
C PRO A 47 -6.43 -1.73 -1.94
N LEU A 48 -7.75 -1.77 -2.10
CA LEU A 48 -8.68 -1.80 -0.97
C LEU A 48 -8.57 -3.15 -0.25
N ASN A 49 -8.92 -3.15 1.03
CA ASN A 49 -8.87 -4.29 1.93
C ASN A 49 -7.47 -4.91 2.10
N GLN A 50 -6.44 -4.10 1.92
CA GLN A 50 -5.04 -4.45 2.18
C GLN A 50 -4.43 -3.45 3.15
N PRO A 51 -3.38 -3.83 3.91
CA PRO A 51 -2.62 -2.91 4.73
C PRO A 51 -2.01 -1.78 3.89
N PHE A 52 -1.96 -0.58 4.47
CA PHE A 52 -1.32 0.58 3.85
C PHE A 52 0.18 0.35 3.61
N ASP A 53 0.64 0.61 2.39
CA ASP A 53 2.04 0.52 2.00
C ASP A 53 2.61 1.91 1.67
N SER A 54 3.54 2.37 2.49
CA SER A 54 4.18 3.68 2.31
C SER A 54 4.97 3.82 1.00
N SER A 55 5.53 2.72 0.47
CA SER A 55 6.24 2.73 -0.81
C SER A 55 5.26 2.89 -1.96
N LEU A 56 4.16 2.14 -1.93
CA LEU A 56 3.08 2.28 -2.91
C LEU A 56 2.41 3.66 -2.84
N ALA A 57 2.36 4.28 -1.66
CA ALA A 57 1.77 5.62 -1.48
C ALA A 57 2.64 6.69 -2.16
N ARG A 58 3.96 6.51 -2.10
CA ARG A 58 4.90 7.36 -2.81
C ARG A 58 4.77 7.18 -4.33
N GLU A 59 4.55 5.97 -4.82
CA GLU A 59 4.34 5.69 -6.24
C GLU A 59 3.03 6.31 -6.75
N ASP A 60 1.93 6.11 -6.04
CA ASP A 60 0.63 6.72 -6.35
C ASP A 60 0.72 8.26 -6.38
N ARG A 61 1.42 8.86 -5.40
CA ARG A 61 1.68 10.31 -5.39
C ARG A 61 2.50 10.75 -6.61
N ASN A 62 3.52 9.99 -6.99
CA ASN A 62 4.32 10.32 -8.18
C ASN A 62 3.47 10.24 -9.46
N ARG A 63 2.55 9.27 -9.57
CA ARG A 63 1.60 9.21 -10.69
C ARG A 63 0.70 10.44 -10.75
N LEU A 64 0.22 10.92 -9.61
CA LEU A 64 -0.55 12.17 -9.54
C LEU A 64 0.29 13.38 -9.98
N TYR A 65 1.54 13.50 -9.52
CA TYR A 65 2.43 14.57 -9.98
C TYR A 65 2.75 14.50 -11.48
N ASN A 66 2.87 13.30 -12.04
CA ASN A 66 3.11 13.10 -13.46
C ASN A 66 1.97 13.60 -14.36
N LEU A 67 0.78 13.86 -13.82
CA LEU A 67 -0.30 14.52 -14.56
C LEU A 67 0.01 16.01 -14.83
N GLY A 68 0.91 16.64 -14.07
CA GLY A 68 1.29 18.05 -14.23
C GLY A 68 0.20 19.05 -13.85
N ILE A 69 -0.82 18.63 -13.09
CA ILE A 69 -1.99 19.45 -12.72
C ILE A 69 -2.10 19.73 -11.21
N PHE A 70 -1.14 19.26 -10.40
CA PHE A 70 -1.15 19.43 -8.95
C PHE A 70 0.18 20.01 -8.47
N ASP A 71 0.11 21.07 -7.65
CA ASP A 71 1.28 21.69 -7.01
C ASP A 71 1.76 20.88 -5.80
N TRP A 72 0.81 20.35 -5.01
CA TRP A 72 1.09 19.56 -3.82
C TRP A 72 0.05 18.48 -3.61
N VAL A 73 0.54 17.28 -3.28
CA VAL A 73 -0.25 16.07 -3.03
C VAL A 73 0.37 15.33 -1.85
N GLU A 74 -0.46 14.94 -0.88
CA GLU A 74 -0.06 14.10 0.25
C GLU A 74 -1.04 12.93 0.42
N LEU A 75 -0.48 11.74 0.63
CA LEU A 75 -1.23 10.50 0.86
C LEU A 75 -0.82 9.97 2.24
N TYR A 76 -1.78 9.79 3.13
CA TYR A 76 -1.55 9.28 4.47
C TYR A 76 -2.74 8.42 4.93
N PRO A 77 -2.50 7.38 5.75
CA PRO A 77 -3.59 6.63 6.35
C PRO A 77 -4.34 7.52 7.34
N ARG A 78 -5.66 7.60 7.18
CA ARG A 78 -6.54 8.28 8.13
C ARG A 78 -7.08 7.26 9.13
N GLN A 79 -6.79 7.46 10.42
CA GLN A 79 -7.49 6.74 11.48
C GLN A 79 -8.87 7.40 11.66
N THR A 80 -9.92 6.61 11.56
CA THR A 80 -11.32 7.06 11.71
C THR A 80 -11.89 6.46 12.98
#